data_AF-A0A9N9P2B1-F1
#
_entry.id   AF-A0A9N9P2B1-F1
#
_cell.length_a   1.000
_cell.length_b   1.000
_cell.length_c   1.000
_cell.angle_alpha   90.00
_cell.angle_beta   90.00
_cell.angle_gamma   90.00
#
_symmetry.space_group_name_H-M   'P 1'
#
loop_
_entity.id
_entity.type
_entity.pdbx_description
1 polymer ?
#
loop_
_entity_poly.entity_id
_entity_poly.type
_entity_poly.pdbx_seq_one_letter_code
_entity_poly.pdbx_strand_id
1 'polypeptide(L)'
;VMRVIFTAREDMVPYVADIMDHLNKILGEISKNPSNPRFNHYVFESIGALVKFICSNNPAALQDFESILLRPFQAILQQDVVEFVPYVFQIFSQLLEFHQETQLPDIYKSLLPALLLPNLWESSGNVPALVRMLHAYIYRDSSGIIANKQLEPILGIFQKLIASKVNDKYGLELLCTIVQYVPT
;
A
#
# COMPACT_ATOMS: atom_id res chain seq x y z
N VAL A 1 10.99 -4.32 -19.35
CA VAL A 1 11.38 -4.38 -17.92
C VAL A 1 10.41 -5.25 -17.12
N MET A 2 9.16 -4.82 -16.90
CA MET A 2 8.13 -5.59 -16.17
C MET A 2 8.07 -7.08 -16.54
N ARG A 3 7.89 -7.43 -17.82
CA ARG A 3 7.85 -8.84 -18.28
C ARG A 3 9.09 -9.66 -17.95
N VAL A 4 10.26 -9.03 -17.88
CA VAL A 4 11.52 -9.71 -17.51
C VAL A 4 11.49 -10.04 -16.02
N ILE A 5 11.10 -9.08 -15.18
CA ILE A 5 10.96 -9.27 -13.72
C ILE A 5 9.96 -10.40 -13.43
N PHE A 6 8.79 -10.40 -14.09
CA PHE A 6 7.79 -11.45 -13.91
C PHE A 6 8.25 -12.84 -14.37
N THR A 7 9.14 -12.91 -15.37
CA THR A 7 9.69 -14.17 -15.87
C THR A 7 10.80 -14.69 -14.95
N ALA A 8 11.73 -13.82 -14.56
CA ALA A 8 12.92 -14.18 -13.78
C ALA A 8 12.65 -14.34 -12.27
N ARG A 9 11.67 -13.62 -11.72
CA ARG A 9 11.24 -13.74 -10.32
C ARG A 9 12.41 -13.61 -9.32
N GLU A 10 12.69 -14.67 -8.57
CA GLU A 10 13.75 -14.72 -7.55
C GLU A 10 15.16 -14.62 -8.16
N ASP A 11 15.34 -14.97 -9.44
CA ASP A 11 16.62 -14.80 -10.15
C ASP A 11 17.02 -13.32 -10.30
N MET A 12 16.10 -12.39 -10.00
CA MET A 12 16.37 -10.96 -9.99
C MET A 12 17.17 -10.50 -8.77
N VAL A 13 17.26 -11.30 -7.69
CA VAL A 13 17.90 -10.93 -6.41
C VAL A 13 19.27 -10.24 -6.57
N PRO A 14 20.20 -10.73 -7.41
CA PRO A 14 21.51 -10.09 -7.58
C PRO A 14 21.47 -8.67 -8.19
N TYR A 15 20.37 -8.33 -8.87
CA TYR A 15 20.23 -7.08 -9.65
C TYR A 15 19.25 -6.09 -9.01
N VAL A 16 18.65 -6.43 -7.86
CA VAL A 16 17.57 -5.64 -7.24
C VAL A 16 18.01 -4.23 -6.92
N ALA A 17 19.20 -4.07 -6.35
CA ALA A 17 19.72 -2.76 -5.95
C ALA A 17 19.80 -1.81 -7.16
N ASP A 18 20.41 -2.26 -8.26
CA ASP A 18 20.56 -1.46 -9.48
C ASP A 18 19.22 -1.14 -10.14
N ILE A 19 18.31 -2.12 -10.18
CA ILE A 19 16.99 -1.93 -10.77
C ILE A 19 16.16 -0.96 -9.93
N MET A 20 16.20 -1.08 -8.60
CA MET A 20 15.48 -0.18 -7.71
C MET A 20 16.01 1.24 -7.75
N ASP A 21 17.34 1.43 -7.82
CA ASP A 21 17.93 2.76 -8.03
C ASP A 21 17.43 3.39 -9.34
N HIS A 22 17.41 2.62 -10.43
CA HIS A 22 16.92 3.10 -11.71
C HIS A 22 15.41 3.41 -11.70
N LEU A 23 14.60 2.53 -11.10
CA LEU A 23 13.16 2.73 -10.97
C LEU A 23 12.84 3.96 -10.10
N ASN A 24 13.60 4.21 -9.03
CA ASN A 24 13.43 5.40 -8.20
C ASN A 24 13.77 6.69 -8.95
N LYS A 25 14.82 6.69 -9.76
CA LYS A 25 15.14 7.84 -10.64
C LYS A 25 14.01 8.10 -11.62
N ILE A 26 13.48 7.06 -12.26
CA ILE A 26 12.32 7.18 -13.14
C ILE A 26 11.12 7.74 -12.37
N LEU A 27 10.81 7.19 -11.19
CA LEU A 27 9.69 7.61 -10.35
C LEU A 27 9.79 9.10 -10.00
N GLY A 28 10.99 9.58 -9.64
CA GLY A 28 11.24 11.00 -9.37
C GLY A 28 10.99 11.91 -10.58
N GLU A 29 11.31 11.47 -11.79
CA GLU A 29 11.04 12.25 -13.01
C GLU A 29 9.56 12.23 -13.41
N ILE A 30 8.93 11.06 -13.41
CA ILE A 30 7.51 10.94 -13.82
C ILE A 30 6.55 11.57 -12.80
N SER A 31 6.95 11.70 -11.53
CA SER A 31 6.12 12.38 -10.50
C SER A 31 6.00 13.88 -10.73
N LYS A 32 6.95 14.50 -11.44
CA LYS A 32 6.88 15.92 -11.81
C LYS A 32 5.83 16.18 -12.89
N ASN A 33 5.57 15.20 -13.75
CA ASN A 33 4.61 15.30 -14.84
C ASN A 33 4.14 13.90 -15.32
N PRO A 34 3.09 13.32 -14.72
CA PRO A 34 2.60 11.97 -15.02
C PRO A 34 1.84 11.90 -16.36
N SER A 35 2.56 12.02 -17.47
CA SER A 35 1.96 12.20 -18.81
C SER A 35 1.51 10.90 -19.51
N ASN A 36 2.12 9.75 -19.20
CA ASN A 36 1.81 8.47 -19.85
C ASN A 36 1.29 7.45 -18.84
N PRO A 37 -0.04 7.30 -18.68
CA PRO A 37 -0.64 6.40 -17.70
C PRO A 37 -0.19 4.94 -17.84
N ARG A 38 0.03 4.47 -19.08
CA ARG A 38 0.46 3.09 -19.34
C ARG A 38 1.90 2.86 -18.88
N PHE A 39 2.78 3.82 -19.13
CA PHE A 39 4.16 3.75 -18.65
C PHE A 39 4.20 3.79 -17.13
N ASN A 40 3.49 4.76 -16.52
CA ASN A 40 3.41 4.91 -15.07
C ASN A 40 2.92 3.61 -14.40
N HIS A 41 1.84 3.03 -14.92
CA HIS A 41 1.33 1.73 -14.47
C HIS A 41 2.41 0.65 -14.49
N TYR A 42 3.15 0.49 -15.60
CA TYR A 42 4.20 -0.53 -15.68
C TYR A 42 5.41 -0.26 -14.78
N VAL A 43 5.70 0.99 -14.42
CA VAL A 43 6.72 1.32 -13.42
C VAL A 43 6.29 0.79 -12.05
N PHE A 44 5.06 1.09 -11.62
CA PHE A 44 4.54 0.59 -10.35
C PHE A 44 4.37 -0.94 -10.33
N GLU A 45 3.91 -1.56 -11.42
CA GLU A 45 3.86 -3.02 -11.56
C GLU A 45 5.25 -3.66 -11.47
N SER A 46 6.28 -2.99 -11.99
CA SER A 46 7.66 -3.48 -11.87
C SER A 46 8.11 -3.46 -10.41
N ILE A 47 7.81 -2.39 -9.66
CA ILE A 47 8.13 -2.28 -8.23
C ILE A 47 7.34 -3.32 -7.44
N GLY A 48 6.02 -3.42 -7.64
CA GLY A 48 5.17 -4.39 -6.95
C GLY A 48 5.57 -5.84 -7.20
N ALA A 49 6.02 -6.15 -8.43
CA ALA A 49 6.55 -7.47 -8.78
C ALA A 49 7.86 -7.77 -8.06
N LEU A 50 8.79 -6.82 -7.97
CA LEU A 50 10.03 -6.99 -7.21
C LEU A 50 9.73 -7.23 -5.74
N VAL A 51 8.89 -6.39 -5.13
CA VAL A 51 8.43 -6.56 -3.75
C VAL A 51 7.81 -7.96 -3.57
N LYS A 52 6.98 -8.41 -4.52
CA LYS A 52 6.36 -9.74 -4.47
C LYS A 52 7.39 -10.85 -4.45
N PHE A 53 8.27 -10.89 -5.45
CA PHE A 53 9.14 -12.05 -5.64
C PHE A 53 10.30 -12.10 -4.66
N ILE A 54 10.74 -10.94 -4.15
CA ILE A 54 11.93 -10.87 -3.30
C ILE A 54 11.55 -10.84 -1.81
N CYS A 55 10.48 -10.14 -1.43
CA CYS A 55 10.13 -10.00 0.00
C CYS A 55 9.32 -11.18 0.57
N SER A 56 8.64 -11.99 -0.27
CA SER A 56 7.70 -13.03 0.20
C SER A 56 8.26 -13.97 1.26
N ASN A 57 9.58 -14.25 1.25
CA ASN A 57 10.25 -15.12 2.20
C ASN A 57 11.57 -14.54 2.72
N ASN A 58 11.79 -13.23 2.63
CA ASN A 58 13.03 -12.58 3.03
C ASN A 58 12.78 -11.31 3.85
N PRO A 59 12.75 -11.43 5.19
CA PRO A 59 12.52 -10.27 6.08
C PRO A 59 13.58 -9.17 5.96
N ALA A 60 14.83 -9.52 5.66
CA ALA A 60 15.89 -8.52 5.46
C ALA A 60 15.62 -7.69 4.20
N ALA A 61 15.25 -8.35 3.10
CA ALA A 61 14.87 -7.63 1.89
C ALA A 61 13.64 -6.74 2.10
N LEU A 62 12.65 -7.19 2.89
CA LEU A 62 11.49 -6.37 3.22
C LEU A 62 11.89 -5.03 3.85
N GLN A 63 12.79 -5.06 4.85
CA GLN A 63 13.31 -3.84 5.49
C GLN A 63 14.07 -2.95 4.50
N ASP A 64 14.87 -3.55 3.62
CA ASP A 64 15.59 -2.80 2.57
C ASP A 64 14.61 -2.10 1.62
N PHE A 65 13.59 -2.81 1.13
CA PHE A 65 12.55 -2.24 0.25
C PHE A 65 11.79 -1.10 0.93
N GLU A 66 11.43 -1.24 2.20
CA GLU A 66 10.79 -0.17 2.97
C GLU A 66 11.69 1.06 3.06
N SER A 67 12.97 0.87 3.40
CA SER A 67 13.93 1.98 3.51
C SER A 67 14.10 2.75 2.19
N ILE A 68 14.07 2.02 1.06
CA ILE A 68 14.24 2.56 -0.28
C ILE A 68 12.97 3.27 -0.77
N LEU A 69 11.79 2.71 -0.50
CA LEU A 69 10.51 3.19 -1.06
C LEU A 69 9.82 4.25 -0.20
N LEU A 70 10.10 4.30 1.11
CA LEU A 70 9.37 5.17 2.03
C LEU A 70 9.48 6.64 1.64
N ARG A 71 10.70 7.15 1.38
CA ARG A 71 10.91 8.56 1.03
C ARG A 71 10.27 8.95 -0.30
N PRO A 72 10.48 8.22 -1.42
CA PRO A 72 9.81 8.52 -2.69
C PRO A 72 8.28 8.53 -2.56
N PHE A 73 7.72 7.56 -1.84
CA PHE A 73 6.26 7.47 -1.68
C PHE A 73 5.70 8.58 -0.80
N GLN A 74 6.39 8.95 0.28
CA GLN A 74 6.00 10.13 1.07
C GLN A 74 6.04 11.42 0.25
N ALA A 75 7.05 11.60 -0.61
CA ALA A 75 7.11 12.75 -1.50
C ALA A 75 5.92 12.80 -2.47
N ILE A 76 5.55 11.66 -3.06
CA ILE A 76 4.37 11.53 -3.94
C ILE A 76 3.09 11.91 -3.21
N LEU A 77 2.90 11.41 -1.98
CA LEU A 77 1.72 11.71 -1.16
C LEU A 77 1.68 13.18 -0.74
N GLN A 78 2.81 13.79 -0.39
CA GLN A 78 2.89 15.21 0.00
C GLN A 78 2.68 16.17 -1.18
N GLN A 79 3.13 15.80 -2.37
CA GLN A 79 2.94 16.57 -3.60
C GLN A 79 1.53 16.36 -4.21
N ASP A 80 0.74 15.47 -3.62
CA ASP A 80 -0.62 15.11 -4.07
C ASP A 80 -0.66 14.72 -5.56
N VAL A 81 0.29 13.88 -5.99
CA VAL A 81 0.31 13.34 -7.37
C VAL A 81 -0.77 12.26 -7.49
N VAL A 82 -2.01 12.69 -7.67
CA VAL A 82 -3.23 11.88 -7.55
C VAL A 82 -3.19 10.59 -8.38
N GLU A 83 -2.56 10.61 -9.56
CA GLU A 83 -2.42 9.45 -10.45
C GLU A 83 -1.63 8.30 -9.82
N PHE A 84 -0.75 8.62 -8.86
CA PHE A 84 0.19 7.67 -8.25
C PHE A 84 -0.25 7.20 -6.87
N VAL A 85 -1.09 7.98 -6.20
CA VAL A 85 -1.58 7.70 -4.84
C VAL A 85 -2.15 6.27 -4.71
N PRO A 86 -3.01 5.76 -5.62
CA PRO A 86 -3.51 4.39 -5.52
C PRO A 86 -2.40 3.33 -5.54
N TYR A 87 -1.37 3.52 -6.39
CA TYR A 87 -0.26 2.57 -6.50
C TYR A 87 0.61 2.56 -5.26
N VAL A 88 0.87 3.74 -4.69
CA VAL A 88 1.61 3.87 -3.43
C VAL A 88 0.93 3.09 -2.32
N PHE A 89 -0.39 3.26 -2.15
CA PHE A 89 -1.14 2.51 -1.15
C PHE A 89 -1.18 1.00 -1.42
N GLN A 90 -1.28 0.57 -2.68
CA GLN A 90 -1.22 -0.85 -3.03
C GLN A 90 0.13 -1.48 -2.65
N ILE A 91 1.24 -0.80 -2.92
CA ILE A 91 2.58 -1.31 -2.60
C ILE A 91 2.81 -1.29 -1.09
N PHE A 92 2.39 -0.23 -0.38
CA PHE A 92 2.47 -0.23 1.09
C PHE A 92 1.63 -1.34 1.72
N SER A 93 0.44 -1.62 1.19
CA SER A 93 -0.38 -2.75 1.64
C SER A 93 0.37 -4.07 1.46
N GLN A 94 0.97 -4.27 0.29
CA GLN A 94 1.74 -5.47 -0.02
C GLN A 94 2.97 -5.65 0.89
N LEU A 95 3.72 -4.57 1.17
CA LEU A 95 4.83 -4.59 2.12
C LEU A 95 4.33 -4.97 3.52
N LEU A 96 3.22 -4.38 3.97
CA LEU A 96 2.62 -4.67 5.28
C LEU A 96 2.12 -6.13 5.40
N GLU A 97 1.57 -6.67 4.31
CA GLU A 97 1.14 -8.07 4.20
C GLU A 97 2.33 -9.05 4.39
N PHE A 98 3.55 -8.67 4.00
CA PHE A 98 4.75 -9.51 4.12
C PHE A 98 5.41 -9.51 5.49
N HIS A 99 5.04 -8.61 6.40
CA HIS A 99 5.49 -8.72 7.78
C HIS A 99 5.04 -10.07 8.39
N GLN A 100 5.76 -10.57 9.38
CA GLN A 100 5.39 -11.82 10.08
C GLN A 100 5.03 -11.60 11.54
N GLU A 101 5.44 -10.46 12.10
CA GLU A 101 5.19 -10.09 13.48
C GLU A 101 3.71 -9.71 13.67
N THR A 102 3.19 -9.88 14.89
CA THR A 102 1.82 -9.52 15.26
C THR A 102 1.66 -8.04 15.64
N GLN A 103 2.78 -7.32 15.77
CA GLN A 103 2.74 -5.89 16.03
C GLN A 103 3.00 -5.12 14.74
N LEU A 104 2.30 -4.00 14.58
CA LEU A 104 2.58 -3.08 13.48
C LEU A 104 3.97 -2.45 13.64
N PRO A 105 4.78 -2.38 12.58
CA PRO A 105 6.00 -1.57 12.60
C PRO A 105 5.67 -0.09 12.85
N ASP A 106 6.56 0.63 13.53
CA ASP A 106 6.29 2.00 13.99
C ASP A 106 5.96 2.98 12.86
N ILE A 107 6.58 2.79 11.69
CA ILE A 107 6.28 3.57 10.49
C ILE A 107 4.80 3.43 10.13
N TYR A 108 4.27 2.21 10.07
CA TYR A 108 2.86 1.98 9.75
C TYR A 108 1.91 2.49 10.83
N LYS A 109 2.28 2.36 12.12
CA LYS A 109 1.52 2.96 13.22
C LYS A 109 1.39 4.48 13.06
N SER A 110 2.48 5.15 12.66
CA SER A 110 2.49 6.61 12.47
C SER A 110 1.69 7.08 11.25
N LEU A 111 1.59 6.24 10.22
CA LEU A 111 0.85 6.56 8.99
C LEU A 111 -0.66 6.37 9.13
N LEU A 112 -1.11 5.42 9.97
CA LEU A 112 -2.51 5.04 10.09
C LEU A 112 -3.47 6.21 10.39
N PRO A 113 -3.19 7.14 11.34
CA PRO A 113 -4.09 8.27 11.60
C PRO A 113 -4.38 9.12 10.36
N ALA A 114 -3.39 9.34 9.49
CA ALA A 114 -3.58 10.10 8.26
C ALA A 114 -4.47 9.36 7.26
N LEU A 115 -4.35 8.03 7.16
CA LEU A 115 -5.16 7.18 6.28
C LEU A 115 -6.65 7.16 6.66
N LEU A 116 -6.96 7.44 7.92
CA LEU A 116 -8.32 7.46 8.44
C LEU A 116 -9.04 8.79 8.23
N LEU A 117 -8.35 9.81 7.69
CA LEU A 117 -8.95 11.11 7.42
C LEU A 117 -9.92 11.04 6.22
N PRO A 118 -11.12 11.63 6.31
CA PRO A 118 -12.15 11.51 5.27
C PRO A 118 -11.73 11.98 3.86
N ASN A 119 -10.84 12.96 3.78
CA ASN A 119 -10.37 13.56 2.52
C ASN A 119 -9.70 12.54 1.59
N LEU A 120 -8.96 11.57 2.13
CA LEU A 120 -8.32 10.52 1.34
C LEU A 120 -9.34 9.57 0.67
N TRP A 121 -10.54 9.48 1.24
CA TRP A 121 -11.63 8.62 0.79
C TRP A 121 -12.62 9.33 -0.16
N GLU A 122 -12.36 10.58 -0.55
CA GLU A 122 -13.17 11.28 -1.55
C GLU A 122 -12.81 10.85 -2.98
N SER A 123 -11.53 10.55 -3.24
CA SER A 123 -11.09 10.04 -4.53
C SER A 123 -11.49 8.58 -4.69
N SER A 124 -12.47 8.31 -5.55
CA SER A 124 -12.95 6.95 -5.82
C SER A 124 -11.85 6.03 -6.39
N GLY A 125 -10.81 6.59 -7.02
CA GLY A 125 -9.65 5.83 -7.49
C GLY A 125 -8.76 5.28 -6.36
N ASN A 126 -8.77 5.93 -5.19
CA ASN A 126 -7.98 5.51 -4.03
C ASN A 126 -8.67 4.40 -3.23
N VAL A 127 -10.01 4.36 -3.25
CA VAL A 127 -10.83 3.46 -2.41
C VAL A 127 -10.37 1.99 -2.45
N PRO A 128 -10.12 1.35 -3.61
CA PRO A 128 -9.72 -0.05 -3.63
C PRO A 128 -8.37 -0.28 -2.94
N ALA A 129 -7.43 0.64 -3.13
CA ALA A 129 -6.10 0.56 -2.53
C ALA A 129 -6.14 0.81 -1.02
N LEU A 130 -6.94 1.80 -0.59
CA LEU A 130 -7.12 2.13 0.82
C LEU A 130 -7.83 1.01 1.58
N VAL A 131 -8.85 0.37 1.01
CA VAL A 131 -9.52 -0.78 1.65
C VAL A 131 -8.55 -1.95 1.81
N ARG A 132 -7.75 -2.27 0.79
CA ARG A 132 -6.68 -3.28 0.91
C ARG A 132 -5.69 -2.93 2.03
N MET A 133 -5.31 -1.65 2.13
CA MET A 133 -4.40 -1.19 3.17
C MET A 133 -5.00 -1.35 4.56
N LEU A 134 -6.26 -0.93 4.77
CA LEU A 134 -6.96 -1.15 6.03
C LEU A 134 -7.12 -2.63 6.36
N HIS A 135 -7.38 -3.48 5.36
CA HIS A 135 -7.37 -4.92 5.56
C HIS A 135 -6.03 -5.39 6.11
N ALA A 136 -4.92 -5.00 5.50
CA ALA A 136 -3.57 -5.36 5.97
C ALA A 136 -3.30 -4.87 7.41
N TYR A 137 -3.75 -3.66 7.77
CA TYR A 137 -3.64 -3.15 9.13
C TYR A 137 -4.43 -3.99 10.15
N ILE A 138 -5.71 -4.27 9.86
CA ILE A 138 -6.60 -5.01 10.76
C ILE A 138 -6.14 -6.46 10.90
N TYR A 139 -5.75 -7.08 9.79
CA TYR A 139 -5.17 -8.43 9.79
C TYR A 139 -3.92 -8.51 10.67
N ARG A 140 -3.08 -7.47 10.63
CA ARG A 140 -1.80 -7.44 11.34
C ARG A 140 -1.95 -7.25 12.85
N ASP A 141 -2.70 -6.24 13.26
CA ASP A 141 -2.76 -5.82 14.66
C ASP A 141 -4.13 -5.22 15.02
N SER A 142 -5.18 -6.05 14.97
CA SER A 142 -6.52 -5.66 15.37
C SER A 142 -6.58 -5.21 16.85
N SER A 143 -5.77 -5.83 17.71
CA SER A 143 -5.68 -5.49 19.14
C SER A 143 -5.16 -4.07 19.37
N GLY A 144 -4.11 -3.67 18.66
CA GLY A 144 -3.55 -2.32 18.68
C GLY A 144 -4.52 -1.30 18.11
N ILE A 145 -5.25 -1.63 17.05
CA ILE A 145 -6.29 -0.74 16.48
C ILE A 145 -7.39 -0.44 17.50
N ILE A 146 -7.86 -1.45 18.24
CA ILE A 146 -8.86 -1.27 19.29
C ILE A 146 -8.27 -0.42 20.43
N ALA A 147 -7.08 -0.78 20.92
CA ALA A 147 -6.43 -0.10 22.05
C ALA A 147 -6.20 1.39 21.76
N ASN A 148 -5.90 1.74 20.50
CA ASN A 148 -5.67 3.11 20.06
C ASN A 148 -6.96 3.84 19.61
N LYS A 149 -8.15 3.27 19.83
CA LYS A 149 -9.46 3.84 19.42
C LYS A 149 -9.57 4.15 17.93
N GLN A 150 -8.89 3.36 17.10
CA GLN A 150 -8.89 3.53 15.64
C GLN A 150 -10.00 2.72 14.97
N LEU A 151 -10.72 1.85 15.71
CA LEU A 151 -11.84 1.09 15.16
C LEU A 151 -13.05 1.99 14.80
N GLU A 152 -13.37 2.98 15.64
CA GLU A 152 -14.48 3.91 15.38
C GLU A 152 -14.34 4.67 14.05
N PRO A 153 -13.20 5.31 13.72
CA PRO A 153 -13.04 5.95 12.42
C PRO A 153 -13.06 4.95 11.26
N ILE A 154 -12.56 3.72 11.42
CA ILE A 154 -12.68 2.66 10.42
C ILE A 154 -14.15 2.31 10.15
N LEU A 155 -14.98 2.23 11.20
CA LEU A 155 -16.42 2.02 11.06
C LEU A 155 -17.11 3.20 10.37
N GLY A 156 -16.66 4.42 10.61
CA GLY A 156 -17.11 5.60 9.87
C GLY A 156 -16.80 5.52 8.37
N ILE A 157 -15.61 5.02 8.01
CA ILE A 157 -15.25 4.75 6.61
C ILE A 157 -16.15 3.66 6.03
N PHE A 158 -16.37 2.55 6.73
CA PHE A 158 -17.32 1.51 6.32
C PHE A 158 -18.71 2.10 6.02
N GLN A 159 -19.25 2.95 6.92
CA GLN A 159 -20.55 3.60 6.73
C GLN A 159 -20.59 4.47 5.46
N LYS A 160 -19.52 5.22 5.19
CA LYS A 160 -19.38 6.02 3.96
C LYS A 160 -19.38 5.12 2.72
N LEU A 161 -18.62 4.02 2.73
CA LEU A 161 -18.49 3.13 1.57
C LEU A 161 -19.79 2.40 1.28
N ILE A 162 -20.47 1.84 2.29
CA ILE A 162 -21.70 1.08 2.12
C ILE A 162 -22.89 1.95 1.67
N ALA A 163 -22.87 3.25 2.01
CA ALA A 163 -23.89 4.20 1.54
C ALA A 163 -23.74 4.57 0.06
N SER A 164 -22.59 4.27 -0.57
CA SER A 164 -22.33 4.56 -1.99
C SER A 164 -22.55 3.33 -2.85
N LYS A 165 -23.48 3.39 -3.81
CA LYS A 165 -23.72 2.30 -4.79
C LYS A 165 -22.48 1.92 -5.63
N VAL A 166 -21.50 2.81 -5.74
CA VAL A 166 -20.27 2.55 -6.50
C VAL A 166 -19.23 1.83 -5.65
N ASN A 167 -19.25 2.07 -4.33
CA ASN A 167 -18.22 1.60 -3.40
C ASN A 167 -18.75 0.59 -2.37
N ASP A 168 -20.02 0.20 -2.44
CA ASP A 168 -20.68 -0.71 -1.50
C ASP A 168 -19.95 -2.06 -1.37
N LYS A 169 -19.43 -2.58 -2.48
CA LYS A 169 -18.56 -3.76 -2.52
C LYS A 169 -17.36 -3.61 -1.57
N TYR A 170 -16.69 -2.46 -1.61
CA TYR A 170 -15.54 -2.18 -0.74
C TYR A 170 -15.95 -1.97 0.72
N GLY A 171 -17.15 -1.43 0.95
CA GLY A 171 -17.76 -1.39 2.28
C GLY A 171 -17.98 -2.78 2.86
N LEU A 172 -18.55 -3.70 2.07
CA LEU A 172 -18.74 -5.10 2.47
C LEU A 172 -17.41 -5.82 2.71
N GLU A 173 -16.41 -5.61 1.84
CA GLU A 173 -15.06 -6.18 2.01
C GLU A 173 -14.41 -5.72 3.32
N LEU A 174 -14.48 -4.43 3.63
CA LEU A 174 -13.99 -3.88 4.89
C LEU A 174 -14.77 -4.44 6.09
N LEU A 175 -16.09 -4.58 5.99
CA LEU A 175 -16.90 -5.18 7.05
C LEU A 175 -16.51 -6.65 7.32
N CYS A 176 -16.33 -7.44 6.27
CA CYS A 176 -15.87 -8.84 6.40
C CYS A 176 -14.53 -8.91 7.12
N THR A 177 -13.60 -8.01 6.78
CA THR A 177 -12.30 -7.89 7.46
C THR A 177 -12.48 -7.62 8.96
N ILE A 178 -13.31 -6.64 9.30
CA ILE A 178 -13.57 -6.25 10.69
C ILE A 178 -14.12 -7.46 11.46
N VAL A 179 -15.18 -8.09 10.95
CA VAL A 179 -15.82 -9.23 11.60
C VAL A 179 -14.87 -10.42 11.75
N GLN A 180 -13.97 -10.64 10.79
CA GLN A 180 -13.04 -11.77 10.80
C GLN A 180 -11.90 -11.62 11.82
N TYR A 181 -11.38 -10.41 12.01
CA TYR A 181 -10.12 -10.20 12.74
C TYR A 181 -10.24 -9.36 14.00
N VAL A 182 -11.33 -8.61 14.18
CA VAL A 182 -11.57 -7.86 15.41
C VAL A 182 -12.19 -8.81 16.44
N PRO A 183 -11.53 -9.09 17.57
CA PRO A 183 -12.07 -9.96 18.60
C PRO A 183 -13.36 -9.36 19.19
N THR A 184 -14.37 -10.22 19.35
CA THR A 184 -15.65 -9.96 20.04
C THR A 184 -15.56 -10.21 21.53
#